data_AF-A0A1T4LW14-F1
#
_entry.id   AF-A0A1T4LW14-F1
#
_cell.length_a   1.000
_cell.length_b   1.000
_cell.length_c   1.000
_cell.angle_alpha   90.00
_cell.angle_beta   90.00
_cell.angle_gamma   90.00
#
_symmetry.space_group_name_H-M   'P 1'
#
loop_
_entity.id
_entity.type
_entity.pdbx_description
1 polymer ?
#
loop_
_entity_poly.entity_id
_entity_poly.type
_entity_poly.pdbx_seq_one_letter_code
_entity_poly.pdbx_strand_id
1 'polypeptide(L)' 'MDDLRCKCDKLVAKVEGDSVIIKCRHCKRFLIIQTRDIKSIEYTDNLKTRVQRL' A
#
# COMPACT_ATOMS: atom_id res chain seq x y z
N MET A 1 10.16 -11.17 -3.89
CA MET A 1 8.78 -10.73 -4.16
C MET A 1 8.15 -10.59 -2.80
N ASP A 2 7.87 -9.36 -2.39
CA ASP A 2 7.58 -9.06 -0.99
C ASP A 2 6.16 -8.51 -0.85
N ASP A 3 5.43 -9.05 0.13
CA ASP A 3 4.09 -8.61 0.47
C ASP A 3 4.17 -7.37 1.36
N LEU A 4 3.68 -6.24 0.88
CA LEU A 4 3.49 -5.04 1.69
C LEU A 4 2.16 -5.13 2.41
N ARG A 5 2.22 -5.36 3.72
CA ARG A 5 1.04 -5.49 4.58
C ARG A 5 0.85 -4.26 5.44
N CYS A 6 -0.40 -3.92 5.73
CA CYS A 6 -0.73 -2.94 6.75
C CYS A 6 -0.40 -3.52 8.15
N LYS A 7 -0.27 -2.69 9.18
CA LYS A 7 -0.17 -3.14 10.59
C LYS A 7 -1.34 -4.04 11.04
N CYS A 8 -2.50 -3.93 10.38
CA CYS A 8 -3.63 -4.84 10.59
C CYS A 8 -3.55 -6.16 9.80
N ASP A 9 -2.36 -6.52 9.29
CA ASP A 9 -2.03 -7.71 8.49
C ASP A 9 -2.72 -7.80 7.10
N LYS A 10 -3.54 -6.82 6.73
CA LYS A 10 -4.15 -6.76 5.39
C LYS A 10 -3.09 -6.45 4.32
N LEU A 11 -3.04 -7.25 3.25
CA LEU A 11 -2.23 -6.96 2.06
C LEU A 11 -2.60 -5.61 1.42
N VAL A 12 -1.62 -4.75 1.17
CA VAL A 12 -1.79 -3.43 0.55
C VAL A 12 -1.24 -3.45 -0.88
N ALA A 13 -0.02 -3.97 -1.03
CA ALA A 13 0.68 -4.02 -2.30
C ALA A 13 1.62 -5.23 -2.35
N LYS A 14 2.13 -5.53 -3.55
CA LYS A 14 3.26 -6.44 -3.75
C LYS A 14 4.41 -5.70 -4.40
N VAL A 15 5.63 -6.07 -4.04
CA VAL A 15 6.85 -5.59 -4.66
C VAL A 15 7.44 -6.70 -5.53
N GLU A 16 7.66 -6.39 -6.81
CA GLU A 16 8.37 -7.23 -7.77
C GLU A 16 9.46 -6.42 -8.45
N GLY A 17 10.72 -6.65 -8.05
CA GLY A 17 11.86 -5.86 -8.51
C GLY A 17 11.60 -4.37 -8.28
N ASP A 18 11.68 -3.58 -9.36
CA ASP A 18 11.46 -2.13 -9.32
C ASP A 18 9.99 -1.74 -9.55
N SER A 19 9.06 -2.68 -9.33
CA SER A 19 7.62 -2.44 -9.50
C SER A 19 6.84 -2.64 -8.21
N VAL A 20 5.93 -1.70 -7.94
CA VAL A 20 4.94 -1.81 -6.87
C VAL A 20 3.56 -2.04 -7.48
N ILE A 21 2.95 -3.18 -7.13
CA ILE A 21 1.66 -3.62 -7.65
C ILE A 21 0.61 -3.45 -6.55
N ILE A 22 -0.34 -2.55 -6.78
CA ILE A 22 -1.43 -2.24 -5.86
C ILE A 22 -2.74 -2.71 -6.46
N LYS A 23 -3.49 -3.55 -5.75
CA LYS A 23 -4.84 -3.95 -6.15
C LYS A 23 -5.88 -3.13 -5.40
N CYS A 24 -6.69 -2.36 -6.13
CA CYS A 24 -7.79 -1.63 -5.51
C CYS A 24 -8.86 -2.60 -4.99
N ARG A 25 -9.16 -2.54 -3.68
CA ARG A 25 -10.19 -3.43 -3.08
C ARG A 25 -11.60 -3.12 -3.55
N HIS A 26 -11.87 -1.89 -3.98
CA HIS A 26 -13.19 -1.44 -4.45
C HIS A 26 -13.44 -1.85 -5.90
N CYS A 27 -12.63 -1.37 -6.85
CA CYS A 27 -12.86 -1.60 -8.28
C CYS A 27 -12.09 -2.79 -8.88
N LYS A 28 -11.24 -3.47 -8.07
CA LYS A 28 -10.42 -4.65 -8.46
C LYS A 28 -9.36 -4.41 -9.53
N ARG A 29 -9.19 -3.17 -10.02
CA ARG A 29 -8.11 -2.79 -10.95
C ARG A 29 -6.74 -2.85 -10.27
N PHE A 30 -5.71 -3.11 -11.07
CA PHE A 30 -4.31 -3.07 -10.66
C PHE A 30 -3.68 -1.74 -11.06
N LEU A 31 -2.98 -1.11 -10.12
CA LEU A 31 -2.06 -0.01 -10.38
C LEU A 31 -0.65 -0.59 -10.29
N ILE A 32 0.12 -0.44 -11.36
CA ILE A 32 1.52 -0.87 -11.42
C ILE A 32 2.36 0.40 -11.47
N ILE A 33 3.15 0.62 -10.43
CA ILE A 33 4.06 1.76 -10.33
C ILE A 33 5.46 1.25 -10.61
N GLN A 34 6.07 1.71 -11.70
CA GLN A 34 7.48 1.48 -11.97
C GLN A 34 8.31 2.54 -11.25
N THR A 35 9.28 2.09 -10.47
CA THR A 35 10.31 2.92 -9.84
C THR A 35 11.68 2.49 -10.35
N ARG A 36 12.75 3.14 -9.88
CA ARG A 36 14.13 2.68 -10.07
C ARG A 36 14.61 1.80 -8.93
N ASP A 37 14.11 2.05 -7.72
CA ASP A 37 14.44 1.31 -6.50
C ASP A 37 13.44 1.69 -5.38
N ILE A 38 13.32 0.84 -4.37
CA ILE A 38 12.57 1.09 -3.13
C ILE A 38 13.57 1.27 -1.99
N LYS A 39 13.79 2.51 -1.56
CA LYS A 39 14.78 2.84 -0.52
C LYS A 39 14.36 2.42 0.89
N SER A 40 13.12 2.68 1.28
CA SER A 40 12.58 2.33 2.60
C SER A 40 11.06 2.23 2.56
N ILE A 41 10.49 1.51 3.54
CA ILE A 41 9.05 1.39 3.77
C ILE A 41 8.79 1.81 5.22
N GLU A 42 8.01 2.88 5.40
CA GLU A 42 7.71 3.46 6.72
C GLU A 42 6.20 3.52 6.95
N TYR A 43 5.77 3.20 8.17
CA TYR A 43 4.37 3.29 8.57
C TYR A 43 4.15 4.54 9.40
N THR A 44 3.47 5.53 8.84
CA THR A 44 3.02 6.70 9.59
C THR A 44 1.60 6.47 10.14
N ASP A 45 1.45 6.53 11.45
CA ASP A 45 0.14 6.50 12.08
C ASP A 45 -0.45 7.92 12.04
N ASN A 46 -1.46 8.14 11.20
CA ASN A 46 -2.23 9.39 11.26
C ASN A 46 -3.08 9.38 12.54
N LEU A 47 -2.58 9.99 13.62
CA LEU A 47 -3.29 10.19 14.90
C LEU A 47 -4.45 11.21 14.83
N LYS A 48 -4.86 11.65 13.63
CA LYS A 48 -6.01 12.54 13.36
C LYS A 48 -6.63 12.01 12.06
N THR A 49 -7.89 11.59 11.95
CA THR A 49 -9.12 12.20 12.47
C THR A 49 -10.19 11.11 12.45
N ARG A 50 -10.93 10.88 13.55
CA ARG A 50 -12.25 10.26 13.46
C ARG A 50 -13.10 11.20 12.60
N VAL A 51 -13.31 10.90 11.33
CA VAL A 51 -14.38 11.54 10.55
C VAL A 51 -15.67 11.11 11.24
N GLN A 52 -16.23 11.99 12.08
CA GLN A 52 -17.61 11.82 12.55
C GLN A 52 -18.48 11.79 11.29
N ARG A 53 -19.10 10.64 11.03
CA ARG A 53 -20.19 10.54 10.06
C ARG A 53 -21.31 11.45 10.59
N LEU A 54 -21.54 12.58 9.90
CA LEU A 54 -22.81 13.29 9.94
C LEU A 54 -23.83 12.49 9.12
#